data_AF-A0A7W9HQD8-F1
#
_entry.id   AF-A0A7W9HQD8-F1
#
_cell.length_a   1.000
_cell.length_b   1.000
_cell.length_c   1.000
_cell.angle_alpha   90.00
_cell.angle_beta   90.00
_cell.angle_gamma   90.00
#
_symmetry.space_group_name_H-M   'P 1'
#
loop_
_entity.id
_entity.type
_entity.pdbx_description
1 polymer ?
#
loop_
_entity_poly.entity_id
_entity_poly.type
_entity_poly.pdbx_seq_one_letter_code
_entity_poly.pdbx_strand_id
1 'polypeptide(L)'
;MAEEEAAKGESKLDRLRAQRPWIDHLLRAAERYSKQYGAHYAAAVTYFSVLSLVPMLMIGFAVAGFVLASQPQLLDELKAGIAEAVPGSLGATINDVVEQAIESKGTVGVLGLLTAAYSGLGWMSNLRDALTAQWGHAKADLPVIKTAVKDLLALVTLGLALVVSFGLTAVGTGFAELVLRWVGLDGVWWAEALLKVGTIVLALVANWLVFLWVLAKLPREPVGWRSAVKGAVAAAVGFEILKQVATIYLTSVTTSPAGAAFGPIIGVLVFANLVAQFLLFITAWTATARENLARDVPPAPPPAVIRPVVEVRSGPSPRAAAGLVGAGLLLGALFRRR
;
A
#
# COMPACT_ATOMS: atom_id res chain seq x y z
N MET A 1 35.51 -21.76 -23.77
CA MET A 1 34.10 -21.85 -23.30
C MET A 1 33.72 -20.81 -22.25
N ALA A 2 34.63 -20.29 -21.41
CA ALA A 2 34.30 -19.26 -20.42
C ALA A 2 34.35 -17.80 -20.96
N GLU A 3 34.88 -17.58 -22.16
CA GLU A 3 34.97 -16.24 -22.78
C GLU A 3 33.87 -15.97 -23.83
N GLU A 4 33.04 -16.97 -24.16
CA GLU A 4 32.07 -16.87 -25.26
C GLU A 4 30.67 -16.39 -24.79
N GLU A 5 30.43 -16.32 -23.47
CA GLU A 5 29.17 -15.77 -22.91
C GLU A 5 29.19 -14.24 -22.67
N ALA A 6 30.34 -13.57 -22.84
CA ALA A 6 30.49 -12.15 -22.55
C ALA A 6 29.96 -11.21 -23.66
N ALA A 7 29.42 -11.74 -24.75
CA ALA A 7 29.05 -10.97 -25.94
C ALA A 7 27.56 -11.04 -26.32
N LYS A 8 26.63 -11.19 -25.35
CA LYS A 8 25.26 -10.72 -25.56
C LYS A 8 25.28 -9.19 -25.49
N GLY A 9 25.43 -8.55 -26.65
CA GLY A 9 25.41 -7.09 -26.77
C GLY A 9 24.26 -6.48 -25.96
N GLU A 10 24.56 -5.39 -25.24
CA GLU A 10 23.63 -4.68 -24.36
C GLU A 10 22.21 -4.71 -24.92
N SER A 11 21.28 -5.33 -24.19
CA SER A 11 19.89 -5.36 -24.63
C SER A 11 19.41 -3.92 -24.80
N LYS A 12 18.53 -3.66 -25.79
CA LYS A 12 17.90 -2.33 -25.96
C LYS A 12 17.29 -1.83 -24.64
N LEU A 13 16.84 -2.75 -23.79
CA LEU A 13 16.36 -2.49 -22.44
C LEU A 13 17.45 -1.95 -21.50
N ASP A 14 18.67 -2.48 -21.56
CA ASP A 14 19.79 -2.04 -20.71
C ASP A 14 20.24 -0.62 -21.08
N ARG A 15 20.27 -0.31 -22.38
CA ARG A 15 20.52 1.07 -22.85
C ARG A 15 19.43 2.04 -22.43
N LEU A 16 18.15 1.65 -22.51
CA LEU A 16 17.03 2.49 -22.05
C LEU A 16 17.05 2.71 -20.53
N ARG A 17 17.42 1.68 -19.76
CA ARG A 17 17.62 1.79 -18.30
C ARG A 17 18.74 2.77 -17.95
N ALA A 18 19.86 2.73 -18.68
CA ALA A 18 20.99 3.64 -18.49
C ALA A 18 20.64 5.10 -18.84
N GLN A 19 19.83 5.33 -19.87
CA GLN A 19 19.48 6.68 -20.33
C GLN A 19 18.36 7.35 -19.53
N ARG A 20 17.42 6.58 -18.96
CA ARG A 20 16.22 7.12 -18.29
C ARG A 20 16.05 6.53 -16.89
N PRO A 21 16.52 7.21 -15.83
CA PRO A 21 16.46 6.72 -14.44
C PRO A 21 15.05 6.39 -13.94
N TRP A 22 14.02 7.06 -14.48
CA TRP A 22 12.62 6.79 -14.12
C TRP A 22 12.10 5.48 -14.72
N ILE A 23 12.57 5.09 -15.93
CA ILE A 23 12.21 3.80 -16.55
C ILE A 23 12.87 2.66 -15.78
N ASP A 24 14.14 2.82 -15.44
CA ASP A 24 14.85 1.86 -14.61
C ASP A 24 14.13 1.64 -13.27
N HIS A 25 13.70 2.72 -12.61
CA HIS A 25 12.95 2.61 -11.37
C HIS A 25 11.61 1.87 -11.55
N LEU A 26 10.87 2.16 -12.62
CA LEU A 26 9.59 1.52 -12.91
C LEU A 26 9.75 0.02 -13.24
N LEU A 27 10.82 -0.36 -13.96
CA LEU A 27 11.13 -1.75 -14.23
C LEU A 27 11.55 -2.50 -12.95
N ARG A 28 12.37 -1.89 -12.09
CA ARG A 28 12.72 -2.45 -10.78
C ARG A 28 11.49 -2.66 -9.90
N ALA A 29 10.54 -1.72 -9.93
CA ALA A 29 9.27 -1.84 -9.24
C ALA A 29 8.45 -3.02 -9.78
N ALA A 30 8.34 -3.17 -11.11
CA ALA A 30 7.64 -4.28 -11.75
C ALA A 30 8.27 -5.64 -11.44
N GLU A 31 9.60 -5.73 -11.49
CA GLU A 31 10.34 -6.94 -11.11
C GLU A 31 10.10 -7.30 -9.63
N ARG A 32 10.12 -6.31 -8.72
CA ARG A 32 9.81 -6.54 -7.30
C ARG A 32 8.37 -6.99 -7.10
N TYR A 33 7.41 -6.31 -7.75
CA TYR A 33 5.99 -6.66 -7.68
C TYR A 33 5.75 -8.11 -8.13
N SER A 34 6.40 -8.53 -9.21
CA SER A 34 6.32 -9.92 -9.68
C SER A 34 6.99 -10.89 -8.70
N LYS A 35 8.21 -10.60 -8.24
CA LYS A 35 8.95 -11.44 -7.28
C LYS A 35 8.22 -11.62 -5.95
N GLN A 36 7.49 -10.59 -5.49
CA GLN A 36 6.72 -10.62 -4.25
C GLN A 36 5.25 -11.02 -4.45
N TYR A 37 4.94 -11.73 -5.54
CA TYR A 37 3.60 -12.26 -5.82
C TYR A 37 2.49 -11.19 -5.75
N GLY A 38 2.79 -9.94 -6.14
CA GLY A 38 1.89 -8.80 -6.00
C GLY A 38 0.51 -9.03 -6.62
N ALA A 39 0.43 -9.70 -7.77
CA ALA A 39 -0.84 -10.07 -8.39
C ALA A 39 -1.68 -11.06 -7.57
N HIS A 40 -1.03 -12.01 -6.89
CA HIS A 40 -1.72 -12.98 -6.02
C HIS A 40 -2.25 -12.29 -4.76
N TYR A 41 -1.45 -11.41 -4.17
CA TYR A 41 -1.89 -10.58 -3.06
C TYR A 41 -3.03 -9.63 -3.45
N ALA A 42 -2.98 -9.03 -4.65
CA ALA A 42 -4.06 -8.19 -5.16
C ALA A 42 -5.37 -8.98 -5.30
N ALA A 43 -5.30 -10.21 -5.82
CA ALA A 43 -6.46 -11.10 -5.91
C ALA A 43 -7.02 -11.44 -4.52
N ALA A 44 -6.17 -11.73 -3.53
CA ALA A 44 -6.60 -11.98 -2.15
C ALA A 44 -7.29 -10.75 -1.54
N VAL A 45 -6.67 -9.57 -1.65
CA VAL A 45 -7.27 -8.30 -1.18
C VAL A 45 -8.61 -8.04 -1.85
N THR A 46 -8.74 -8.34 -3.15
CA THR A 46 -10.00 -8.21 -3.91
C THR A 46 -11.08 -9.12 -3.33
N TYR A 47 -10.76 -10.40 -3.14
CA TYR A 47 -11.70 -11.37 -2.57
C TYR A 47 -12.24 -10.91 -1.22
N PHE A 48 -11.34 -10.50 -0.30
CA PHE A 48 -11.76 -9.97 1.00
C PHE A 48 -12.51 -8.64 0.90
N SER A 49 -12.18 -7.79 -0.08
CA SER A 49 -12.88 -6.52 -0.31
C SER A 49 -14.34 -6.79 -0.68
N VAL A 50 -14.56 -7.67 -1.66
CA VAL A 50 -15.91 -8.04 -2.11
C VAL A 50 -16.71 -8.71 -1.00
N LEU A 51 -16.10 -9.62 -0.24
CA LEU A 51 -16.76 -10.28 0.89
C LEU A 51 -17.17 -9.28 1.99
N SER A 52 -16.36 -8.23 2.21
CA SER A 52 -16.62 -7.19 3.21
C SER A 52 -17.67 -6.17 2.77
N LEU A 53 -18.05 -6.14 1.48
CA LEU A 53 -19.08 -5.20 1.01
C LEU A 53 -20.44 -5.46 1.64
N VAL A 54 -20.85 -6.72 1.77
CA VAL A 54 -22.18 -7.05 2.30
C VAL A 54 -22.34 -6.55 3.74
N PRO A 55 -21.42 -6.84 4.67
CA PRO A 55 -21.49 -6.26 6.02
C PRO A 55 -21.40 -4.74 6.05
N MET A 56 -20.58 -4.13 5.18
CA MET A 56 -20.48 -2.66 5.09
C MET A 56 -21.79 -2.02 4.60
N LEU A 57 -22.46 -2.66 3.63
CA LEU A 57 -23.79 -2.25 3.18
C LEU A 57 -24.83 -2.42 4.28
N MET A 58 -24.78 -3.50 5.07
CA MET A 58 -25.65 -3.68 6.23
C MET A 58 -25.46 -2.57 7.27
N ILE A 59 -24.22 -2.16 7.55
CA ILE A 59 -23.94 -1.01 8.42
C ILE A 59 -24.52 0.26 7.82
N GLY A 60 -24.28 0.51 6.53
CA GLY A 60 -24.83 1.69 5.83
C GLY A 60 -26.36 1.74 5.91
N PHE A 61 -27.02 0.59 5.71
CA PHE A 61 -28.46 0.43 5.80
C PHE A 61 -28.97 0.67 7.22
N ALA A 62 -28.29 0.14 8.24
CA ALA A 62 -28.63 0.40 9.63
C ALA A 62 -28.46 1.87 10.00
N VAL A 63 -27.35 2.51 9.60
CA VAL A 63 -27.10 3.94 9.82
C VAL A 63 -28.20 4.78 9.17
N ALA A 64 -28.55 4.49 7.91
CA ALA A 64 -29.66 5.15 7.23
C ALA A 64 -30.97 4.94 7.99
N GLY A 65 -31.30 3.70 8.38
CA GLY A 65 -32.49 3.39 9.17
C GLY A 65 -32.56 4.13 10.51
N PHE A 66 -31.45 4.30 11.23
CA PHE A 66 -31.38 5.10 12.46
C PHE A 66 -31.57 6.60 12.20
N VAL A 67 -30.94 7.14 11.16
CA VAL A 67 -31.06 8.56 10.80
C VAL A 67 -32.48 8.89 10.36
N LEU A 68 -33.06 8.08 9.45
CA LEU A 68 -34.43 8.27 8.95
C LEU A 68 -35.46 8.08 10.07
N ALA A 69 -35.28 7.09 10.95
CA ALA A 69 -36.17 6.90 12.11
C ALA A 69 -36.17 8.12 13.05
N SER A 70 -35.08 8.89 13.07
CA SER A 70 -34.93 10.08 13.91
C SER A 70 -35.44 11.36 13.23
N GLN A 71 -35.73 11.32 11.92
CA GLN A 71 -36.15 12.48 11.12
C GLN A 71 -37.35 12.13 10.23
N PRO A 72 -38.59 12.11 10.80
CA PRO A 72 -39.79 11.74 10.05
C PRO A 72 -40.05 12.61 8.82
N GLN A 73 -39.68 13.90 8.90
CA GLN A 73 -39.84 14.87 7.80
C GLN A 73 -38.98 14.48 6.58
N LEU A 74 -37.71 14.09 6.79
CA LEU A 74 -36.84 13.62 5.71
C LEU A 74 -37.34 12.31 5.10
N LEU A 75 -37.96 11.45 5.92
CA LEU A 75 -38.54 10.21 5.45
C LEU A 75 -39.74 10.46 4.54
N ASP A 76 -40.62 11.38 4.93
CA ASP A 76 -41.79 11.74 4.13
C ASP A 76 -41.38 12.39 2.81
N GLU A 77 -40.38 13.31 2.84
CA GLU A 77 -39.80 13.90 1.63
C GLU A 77 -39.14 12.86 0.72
N LEU A 78 -38.40 11.90 1.30
CA LEU A 78 -37.78 10.83 0.54
C LEU A 78 -38.83 9.91 -0.10
N LYS A 79 -39.85 9.49 0.64
CA LYS A 79 -40.95 8.65 0.13
C LYS A 79 -41.73 9.38 -0.97
N ALA A 80 -41.99 10.67 -0.80
CA ALA A 80 -42.64 11.50 -1.80
C ALA A 80 -41.79 11.64 -3.08
N GLY A 81 -40.49 11.91 -2.92
CA GLY A 81 -39.55 12.01 -4.04
C GLY A 81 -39.37 10.70 -4.80
N ILE A 82 -39.37 9.54 -4.11
CA ILE A 82 -39.36 8.22 -4.74
C ILE A 82 -40.64 8.00 -5.56
N ALA A 83 -41.80 8.33 -5.00
CA ALA A 83 -43.09 8.17 -5.66
C ALA A 83 -43.22 9.06 -6.91
N GLU A 84 -42.62 10.25 -6.89
CA GLU A 84 -42.59 11.19 -8.01
C GLU A 84 -41.58 10.77 -9.09
N ALA A 85 -40.38 10.36 -8.70
CA ALA A 85 -39.30 10.00 -9.63
C ALA A 85 -39.49 8.63 -10.29
N VAL A 86 -40.11 7.67 -9.59
CA VAL A 86 -40.30 6.30 -10.08
C VAL A 86 -41.74 5.84 -9.85
N PRO A 87 -42.68 6.23 -10.74
CA PRO A 87 -44.06 5.76 -10.67
C PRO A 87 -44.15 4.24 -10.89
N GLY A 88 -45.05 3.57 -10.16
CA GLY A 88 -45.36 2.15 -10.35
C GLY A 88 -44.70 1.20 -9.34
N SER A 89 -44.57 -0.08 -9.71
CA SER A 89 -44.14 -1.16 -8.80
C SER A 89 -42.70 -1.02 -8.29
N LEU A 90 -41.83 -0.34 -9.06
CA LEU A 90 -40.47 -0.02 -8.60
C LEU A 90 -40.48 0.97 -7.44
N GLY A 91 -41.30 2.03 -7.47
CA GLY A 91 -41.41 2.98 -6.37
C GLY A 91 -41.91 2.34 -5.08
N ALA A 92 -42.91 1.44 -5.18
CA ALA A 92 -43.37 0.65 -4.04
C ALA A 92 -42.26 -0.24 -3.47
N THR A 93 -41.51 -0.93 -4.33
CA THR A 93 -40.37 -1.77 -3.91
C THR A 93 -39.31 -0.97 -3.17
N ILE A 94 -38.98 0.24 -3.64
CA ILE A 94 -37.99 1.11 -2.98
C ILE A 94 -38.52 1.57 -1.61
N ASN A 95 -39.80 1.94 -1.51
CA ASN A 95 -40.41 2.33 -0.24
C ASN A 95 -40.42 1.16 0.77
N ASP A 96 -40.70 -0.07 0.33
CA ASP A 96 -40.63 -1.27 1.18
C ASP A 96 -39.21 -1.49 1.71
N VAL A 97 -38.19 -1.28 0.87
CA VAL A 97 -36.78 -1.38 1.29
C VAL A 97 -36.44 -0.32 2.35
N VAL A 98 -36.95 0.90 2.21
CA VAL A 98 -36.76 1.99 3.21
C VAL A 98 -37.45 1.64 4.53
N GLU A 99 -38.67 1.12 4.47
CA GLU A 99 -39.43 0.71 5.66
C GLU A 99 -38.75 -0.45 6.40
N GLN A 100 -38.30 -1.46 5.65
CA GLN A 100 -37.55 -2.59 6.18
C GLN A 100 -36.22 -2.13 6.81
N ALA A 101 -35.59 -1.08 6.29
CA ALA A 101 -34.41 -0.46 6.89
C ALA A 101 -34.66 0.07 8.29
N ILE A 102 -35.81 0.69 8.49
CA ILE A 102 -36.17 1.34 9.75
C ILE A 102 -36.66 0.34 10.79
N GLU A 103 -37.43 -0.65 10.35
CA GLU A 103 -37.94 -1.72 11.21
C GLU A 103 -36.79 -2.61 11.70
N SER A 104 -35.90 -3.00 10.78
CA SER A 104 -34.81 -3.94 11.07
C SER A 104 -33.49 -3.28 11.49
N LYS A 105 -33.45 -1.95 11.67
CA LYS A 105 -32.21 -1.18 11.96
C LYS A 105 -31.37 -1.74 13.11
N GLY A 106 -32.02 -2.22 14.17
CA GLY A 106 -31.34 -2.79 15.34
C GLY A 106 -30.65 -4.11 15.02
N THR A 107 -31.42 -5.10 14.56
CA THR A 107 -30.91 -6.44 14.25
C THR A 107 -29.92 -6.43 13.09
N VAL A 108 -30.22 -5.71 12.01
CA VAL A 108 -29.33 -5.57 10.84
C VAL A 108 -28.07 -4.80 11.23
N GLY A 109 -28.18 -3.79 12.10
CA GLY A 109 -27.04 -3.05 12.62
C GLY A 109 -26.10 -3.92 13.45
N VAL A 110 -26.62 -4.71 14.39
CA VAL A 110 -25.80 -5.60 15.24
C VAL A 110 -25.15 -6.70 14.42
N LEU A 111 -25.92 -7.41 13.59
CA LEU A 111 -25.38 -8.47 12.73
C LEU A 111 -24.39 -7.91 11.71
N GLY A 112 -24.70 -6.76 11.12
CA GLY A 112 -23.81 -6.03 10.21
C GLY A 112 -22.51 -5.65 10.90
N LEU A 113 -22.56 -5.13 12.13
CA LEU A 113 -21.37 -4.77 12.90
C LEU A 113 -20.50 -5.97 13.25
N LEU A 114 -21.10 -7.08 13.70
CA LEU A 114 -20.36 -8.30 14.03
C LEU A 114 -19.70 -8.93 12.79
N THR A 115 -20.45 -9.02 11.70
CA THR A 115 -19.92 -9.57 10.43
C THR A 115 -18.92 -8.63 9.77
N ALA A 116 -19.08 -7.32 9.89
CA ALA A 116 -18.15 -6.31 9.39
C ALA A 116 -16.86 -6.29 10.22
N ALA A 117 -16.96 -6.46 11.54
CA ALA A 117 -15.78 -6.61 12.39
C ALA A 117 -14.99 -7.85 11.97
N TYR A 118 -15.65 -9.00 11.79
CA TYR A 118 -14.98 -10.23 11.36
C TYR A 118 -14.36 -10.12 9.95
N SER A 119 -15.16 -9.74 8.95
CA SER A 119 -14.70 -9.61 7.56
C SER A 119 -13.66 -8.49 7.39
N GLY A 120 -13.90 -7.36 8.05
CA GLY A 120 -13.03 -6.20 8.04
C GLY A 120 -11.67 -6.45 8.68
N LEU A 121 -11.61 -7.17 9.81
CA LEU A 121 -10.35 -7.62 10.40
C LEU A 121 -9.57 -8.51 9.42
N GLY A 122 -10.26 -9.45 8.76
CA GLY A 122 -9.67 -10.29 7.73
C GLY A 122 -9.12 -9.47 6.56
N TRP A 123 -9.90 -8.51 6.05
CA TRP A 123 -9.48 -7.61 4.99
C TRP A 123 -8.27 -6.77 5.37
N MET A 124 -8.29 -6.16 6.57
CA MET A 124 -7.21 -5.31 7.05
C MET A 124 -5.91 -6.10 7.26
N SER A 125 -6.00 -7.31 7.83
CA SER A 125 -4.84 -8.19 7.98
C SER A 125 -4.25 -8.58 6.61
N ASN A 126 -5.09 -8.93 5.63
CA ASN A 126 -4.62 -9.30 4.30
C ASN A 126 -4.01 -8.12 3.55
N LEU A 127 -4.62 -6.93 3.63
CA LEU A 127 -4.06 -5.72 3.04
C LEU A 127 -2.71 -5.37 3.67
N ARG A 128 -2.59 -5.44 5.00
CA ARG A 128 -1.32 -5.21 5.70
C ARG A 128 -0.25 -6.22 5.29
N ASP A 129 -0.60 -7.50 5.25
CA ASP A 129 0.33 -8.56 4.87
C ASP A 129 0.78 -8.38 3.41
N ALA A 130 -0.14 -8.03 2.50
CA ALA A 130 0.17 -7.72 1.11
C ALA A 130 1.11 -6.52 0.96
N LEU A 131 0.84 -5.41 1.65
CA LEU A 131 1.72 -4.24 1.66
C LEU A 131 3.10 -4.60 2.20
N THR A 132 3.16 -5.31 3.32
CA THR A 132 4.41 -5.73 3.97
C THR A 132 5.24 -6.66 3.06
N ALA A 133 4.59 -7.57 2.34
CA ALA A 133 5.26 -8.46 1.39
C ALA A 133 5.95 -7.68 0.26
N GLN A 134 5.36 -6.58 -0.22
CA GLN A 134 6.02 -5.74 -1.24
C GLN A 134 7.30 -5.08 -0.73
N TRP A 135 7.42 -4.85 0.58
CA TRP A 135 8.66 -4.38 1.18
C TRP A 135 9.73 -5.48 1.30
N GLY A 136 9.33 -6.75 1.18
CA GLY A 136 10.21 -7.92 1.26
C GLY A 136 10.41 -8.44 2.68
N HIS A 137 9.56 -8.02 3.61
CA HIS A 137 9.57 -8.50 4.98
C HIS A 137 8.68 -9.75 5.11
N ALA A 138 9.17 -10.72 5.88
CA ALA A 138 8.39 -11.91 6.21
C ALA A 138 7.21 -11.54 7.13
N LYS A 139 6.16 -12.36 7.09
CA LYS A 139 5.04 -12.23 8.02
C LYS A 139 5.55 -12.40 9.46
N ALA A 140 5.46 -11.34 10.26
CA ALA A 140 5.83 -11.38 11.66
C ALA A 140 4.72 -12.04 12.50
N ASP A 141 5.10 -13.01 13.34
CA ASP A 141 4.22 -13.63 14.34
C ASP A 141 3.97 -12.63 15.49
N LEU A 142 2.97 -11.77 15.29
CA LEU A 142 2.52 -10.82 16.31
C LEU A 142 1.38 -11.43 17.15
N PRO A 143 1.23 -11.00 18.42
CA PRO A 143 0.11 -11.44 19.26
C PRO A 143 -1.24 -11.13 18.60
N VAL A 144 -2.10 -12.15 18.50
CA VAL A 144 -3.37 -12.10 17.75
C VAL A 144 -4.26 -10.94 18.23
N ILE A 145 -4.45 -10.80 19.54
CA ILE A 145 -5.34 -9.79 20.13
C ILE A 145 -4.83 -8.37 19.88
N LYS A 146 -3.52 -8.13 20.10
CA LYS A 146 -2.92 -6.80 19.87
C LYS A 146 -2.99 -6.40 18.40
N THR A 147 -2.84 -7.37 17.50
CA THR A 147 -2.95 -7.15 16.06
C THR A 147 -4.39 -6.84 15.66
N ALA A 148 -5.36 -7.61 16.17
CA ALA A 148 -6.78 -7.39 15.92
C ALA A 148 -7.26 -6.00 16.38
N VAL A 149 -6.85 -5.53 17.55
CA VAL A 149 -7.24 -4.19 18.03
C VAL A 149 -6.66 -3.09 17.14
N LYS A 150 -5.38 -3.22 16.73
CA LYS A 150 -4.75 -2.28 15.80
C LYS A 150 -5.42 -2.32 14.42
N ASP A 151 -5.80 -3.50 13.95
CA ASP A 151 -6.52 -3.70 12.69
C ASP A 151 -7.89 -3.04 12.72
N LEU A 152 -8.62 -3.21 13.83
CA LEU A 152 -9.92 -2.58 13.99
C LEU A 152 -9.80 -1.05 13.99
N LEU A 153 -8.83 -0.50 14.73
CA LEU A 153 -8.60 0.95 14.76
C LEU A 153 -8.18 1.48 13.38
N ALA A 154 -7.30 0.77 12.69
CA ALA A 154 -6.86 1.09 11.34
C ALA A 154 -8.03 1.04 10.34
N LEU A 155 -8.89 0.02 10.45
CA LEU A 155 -10.09 -0.11 9.63
C LEU A 155 -11.07 1.03 9.85
N VAL A 156 -11.36 1.38 11.10
CA VAL A 156 -12.26 2.50 11.43
C VAL A 156 -11.69 3.82 10.92
N THR A 157 -10.38 4.04 11.12
CA THR A 157 -9.69 5.24 10.63
C THR A 157 -9.76 5.35 9.10
N LEU A 158 -9.48 4.24 8.41
CA LEU A 158 -9.53 4.20 6.96
C LEU A 158 -10.96 4.38 6.43
N GLY A 159 -11.94 3.71 7.05
CA GLY A 159 -13.35 3.85 6.70
C GLY A 159 -13.83 5.29 6.85
N LEU A 160 -13.51 5.94 7.98
CA LEU A 160 -13.84 7.35 8.19
C LEU A 160 -13.14 8.25 7.17
N ALA A 161 -11.87 8.02 6.89
CA ALA A 161 -11.11 8.80 5.91
C ALA A 161 -11.69 8.66 4.50
N LEU A 162 -12.13 7.46 4.10
CA LEU A 162 -12.81 7.22 2.84
C LEU A 162 -14.17 7.91 2.78
N VAL A 163 -14.98 7.82 3.84
CA VAL A 163 -16.28 8.52 3.93
C VAL A 163 -16.09 10.03 3.81
N VAL A 164 -15.09 10.60 4.48
CA VAL A 164 -14.75 12.02 4.36
C VAL A 164 -14.28 12.34 2.94
N SER A 165 -13.39 11.55 2.34
CA SER A 165 -12.88 11.81 0.99
C SER A 165 -13.98 11.76 -0.08
N PHE A 166 -14.82 10.72 -0.04
CA PHE A 166 -15.96 10.59 -0.94
C PHE A 166 -17.04 11.62 -0.65
N GLY A 167 -17.29 11.93 0.62
CA GLY A 167 -18.22 12.98 1.06
C GLY A 167 -17.80 14.35 0.52
N LEU A 168 -16.53 14.73 0.64
CA LEU A 168 -15.99 15.95 0.04
C LEU A 168 -16.15 15.98 -1.48
N THR A 169 -15.96 14.84 -2.14
CA THR A 169 -16.13 14.72 -3.59
C THR A 169 -17.60 14.88 -4.01
N ALA A 170 -18.53 14.24 -3.30
CA ALA A 170 -19.97 14.27 -3.60
C ALA A 170 -20.63 15.61 -3.22
N VAL A 171 -20.22 16.18 -2.09
CA VAL A 171 -20.67 17.49 -1.61
C VAL A 171 -20.07 18.60 -2.47
N GLY A 172 -18.85 18.44 -2.97
CA GLY A 172 -18.15 19.44 -3.77
C GLY A 172 -18.90 19.92 -5.02
N THR A 173 -19.80 19.12 -5.60
CA THR A 173 -20.63 19.52 -6.75
C THR A 173 -21.85 20.36 -6.37
N GLY A 174 -22.50 20.10 -5.23
CA GLY A 174 -23.69 20.87 -4.80
C GLY A 174 -23.39 21.99 -3.79
N PHE A 175 -22.35 21.83 -2.97
CA PHE A 175 -21.92 22.80 -1.97
C PHE A 175 -21.24 24.02 -2.57
N ALA A 176 -20.58 23.87 -3.71
CA ALA A 176 -19.98 24.98 -4.43
C ALA A 176 -21.04 26.04 -4.79
N GLU A 177 -22.21 25.62 -5.29
CA GLU A 177 -23.32 26.51 -5.63
C GLU A 177 -23.95 27.17 -4.39
N LEU A 178 -24.10 26.42 -3.30
CA LEU A 178 -24.64 26.94 -2.04
C LEU A 178 -23.73 27.99 -1.41
N VAL A 179 -22.41 27.76 -1.42
CA VAL A 179 -21.39 28.68 -0.90
C VAL A 179 -21.33 29.95 -1.76
N LEU A 180 -21.40 29.84 -3.09
CA LEU A 180 -21.45 31.01 -3.98
C LEU A 180 -22.67 31.88 -3.73
N ARG A 181 -23.84 31.25 -3.56
CA ARG A 181 -25.07 31.96 -3.19
C ARG A 181 -24.96 32.65 -1.83
N TRP A 182 -24.33 32.00 -0.85
CA TRP A 182 -24.12 32.58 0.48
C TRP A 182 -23.16 33.77 0.48
N VAL A 183 -22.11 33.72 -0.34
CA VAL A 183 -21.12 34.80 -0.46
C VAL A 183 -21.56 35.88 -1.45
N GLY A 184 -22.70 35.69 -2.13
CA GLY A 184 -23.24 36.64 -3.11
C GLY A 184 -22.43 36.71 -4.41
N LEU A 185 -21.74 35.62 -4.76
CA LEU A 185 -20.91 35.48 -5.95
C LEU A 185 -21.53 34.52 -6.98
N ASP A 186 -22.85 34.32 -6.94
CA ASP A 186 -23.53 33.46 -7.89
C ASP A 186 -23.49 34.05 -9.31
N GLY A 187 -23.22 33.22 -10.32
CA GLY A 187 -23.07 33.65 -11.71
C GLY A 187 -21.73 34.32 -12.05
N VAL A 188 -20.80 34.43 -11.09
CA VAL A 188 -19.45 34.94 -11.33
C VAL A 188 -18.54 33.81 -11.78
N TRP A 189 -18.26 33.74 -13.09
CA TRP A 189 -17.50 32.65 -13.72
C TRP A 189 -16.15 32.33 -13.06
N TRP A 190 -15.43 33.34 -12.56
CA TRP A 190 -14.12 33.12 -11.92
C TRP A 190 -14.26 32.58 -10.49
N ALA A 191 -15.32 32.92 -9.77
CA ALA A 191 -15.58 32.43 -8.42
C ALA A 191 -16.05 30.97 -8.45
N GLU A 192 -16.89 30.64 -9.43
CA GLU A 192 -17.29 29.26 -9.76
C GLU A 192 -16.07 28.40 -10.14
N ALA A 193 -15.22 28.90 -11.03
CA ALA A 193 -14.00 28.21 -11.42
C ALA A 193 -13.05 28.01 -10.22
N LEU A 194 -12.85 29.04 -9.38
CA LEU A 194 -11.97 28.98 -8.23
C LEU A 194 -12.45 27.97 -7.19
N LEU A 195 -13.75 27.95 -6.87
CA LEU A 195 -14.31 26.96 -5.95
C LEU A 195 -14.25 25.55 -6.51
N LYS A 196 -14.52 25.36 -7.81
CA LYS A 196 -14.39 24.05 -8.47
C LYS A 196 -12.95 23.54 -8.43
N VAL A 197 -11.97 24.41 -8.66
CA VAL A 197 -10.55 24.06 -8.50
C VAL A 197 -10.26 23.74 -7.04
N GLY A 198 -10.78 24.53 -6.10
CA GLY A 198 -10.63 24.32 -4.66
C GLY A 198 -11.15 22.96 -4.19
N THR A 199 -12.34 22.54 -4.65
CA THR A 199 -12.93 21.23 -4.29
C THR A 199 -12.15 20.08 -4.90
N ILE A 200 -11.67 20.20 -6.14
CA ILE A 200 -10.81 19.21 -6.78
C ILE A 200 -9.48 19.08 -6.02
N VAL A 201 -8.85 20.20 -5.67
CA VAL A 201 -7.60 20.20 -4.89
C VAL A 201 -7.83 19.58 -3.51
N LEU A 202 -8.93 19.92 -2.84
CA LEU A 202 -9.28 19.36 -1.54
C LEU A 202 -9.50 17.83 -1.61
N ALA A 203 -10.22 17.35 -2.62
CA ALA A 203 -10.41 15.92 -2.86
C ALA A 203 -9.08 15.21 -3.17
N LEU A 204 -8.20 15.84 -3.96
CA LEU A 204 -6.87 15.31 -4.25
C LEU A 204 -5.99 15.23 -2.99
N VAL A 205 -6.06 16.25 -2.13
CA VAL A 205 -5.37 16.26 -0.83
C VAL A 205 -5.93 15.19 0.09
N ALA A 206 -7.24 15.01 0.15
CA ALA A 206 -7.87 13.94 0.94
C ALA A 206 -7.40 12.55 0.46
N ASN A 207 -7.42 12.29 -0.84
CA ASN A 207 -6.90 11.03 -1.42
C ASN A 207 -5.41 10.85 -1.13
N TRP A 208 -4.62 11.91 -1.26
CA TRP A 208 -3.20 11.89 -0.93
C TRP A 208 -2.96 11.53 0.54
N LEU A 209 -3.73 12.10 1.49
CA LEU A 209 -3.63 11.77 2.91
C LEU A 209 -4.00 10.31 3.19
N VAL A 210 -5.03 9.78 2.54
CA VAL A 210 -5.42 8.36 2.63
C VAL A 210 -4.26 7.47 2.16
N PHE A 211 -3.70 7.73 0.98
CA PHE A 211 -2.58 6.95 0.46
C PHE A 211 -1.32 7.10 1.31
N LEU A 212 -1.04 8.30 1.83
CA LEU A 212 0.09 8.53 2.73
C LEU A 212 -0.05 7.70 4.00
N TRP A 213 -1.22 7.69 4.60
CA TRP A 213 -1.49 6.88 5.78
C TRP A 213 -1.40 5.39 5.46
N VAL A 214 -1.99 4.95 4.36
CA VAL A 214 -1.92 3.55 3.88
C VAL A 214 -0.47 3.11 3.68
N LEU A 215 0.36 3.90 3.00
CA LEU A 215 1.74 3.53 2.68
C LEU A 215 2.70 3.70 3.87
N ALA A 216 2.44 4.66 4.78
CA ALA A 216 3.34 4.93 5.90
C ALA A 216 3.01 4.16 7.18
N LYS A 217 1.74 3.86 7.45
CA LYS A 217 1.28 3.31 8.73
C LYS A 217 0.78 1.87 8.67
N LEU A 218 0.30 1.39 7.52
CA LEU A 218 -0.19 0.02 7.42
C LEU A 218 0.91 -1.03 7.36
N PRO A 219 2.05 -0.84 6.64
CA PRO A 219 3.13 -1.83 6.64
C PRO A 219 3.60 -2.14 8.06
N ARG A 220 3.94 -3.41 8.34
CA ARG A 220 4.40 -3.84 9.68
C ARG A 220 5.73 -3.21 10.08
N GLU A 221 6.54 -2.81 9.10
CA GLU A 221 7.85 -2.18 9.30
C GLU A 221 7.83 -0.69 8.94
N PRO A 222 8.63 0.14 9.64
CA PRO A 222 8.63 1.57 9.44
C PRO A 222 9.14 1.94 8.05
N VAL A 223 8.28 2.60 7.27
CA VAL A 223 8.64 3.16 5.97
C VAL A 223 9.25 4.55 6.16
N GLY A 224 10.30 4.86 5.38
CA GLY A 224 10.87 6.20 5.35
C GLY A 224 9.82 7.25 4.95
N TRP A 225 9.59 8.26 5.80
CA TRP A 225 8.55 9.28 5.61
C TRP A 225 8.60 9.97 4.24
N ARG A 226 9.80 10.33 3.77
CA ARG A 226 10.00 10.98 2.47
C ARG A 226 9.57 10.09 1.30
N SER A 227 9.90 8.80 1.37
CA SER A 227 9.49 7.81 0.39
C SER A 227 7.99 7.57 0.39
N ALA A 228 7.37 7.52 1.58
CA ALA A 228 5.92 7.39 1.72
C ALA A 228 5.18 8.60 1.12
N VAL A 229 5.67 9.83 1.36
CA VAL A 229 5.10 11.06 0.77
C VAL A 229 5.17 11.05 -0.75
N LYS A 230 6.35 10.73 -1.33
CA LYS A 230 6.52 10.63 -2.79
C LYS A 230 5.61 9.55 -3.39
N GLY A 231 5.52 8.40 -2.72
CA GLY A 231 4.61 7.32 -3.04
C GLY A 231 3.16 7.74 -3.04
N ALA A 232 2.72 8.43 -2.00
CA ALA A 232 1.36 8.89 -1.86
C ALA A 232 0.97 9.90 -2.93
N VAL A 233 1.88 10.79 -3.34
CA VAL A 233 1.63 11.71 -4.46
C VAL A 233 1.42 10.93 -5.76
N ALA A 234 2.31 9.99 -6.07
CA ALA A 234 2.16 9.13 -7.24
C ALA A 234 0.86 8.30 -7.18
N ALA A 235 0.50 7.81 -6.00
CA ALA A 235 -0.73 7.08 -5.75
C ALA A 235 -1.96 7.96 -6.00
N ALA A 236 -2.01 9.18 -5.44
CA ALA A 236 -3.15 10.08 -5.59
C ALA A 236 -3.39 10.46 -7.05
N VAL A 237 -2.33 10.85 -7.78
CA VAL A 237 -2.45 11.20 -9.20
C VAL A 237 -2.83 9.97 -10.04
N GLY A 238 -2.17 8.83 -9.81
CA GLY A 238 -2.49 7.59 -10.52
C GLY A 238 -3.89 7.07 -10.22
N PHE A 239 -4.41 7.29 -9.00
CA PHE A 239 -5.76 6.89 -8.61
C PHE A 239 -6.83 7.72 -9.32
N GLU A 240 -6.60 9.02 -9.56
CA GLU A 240 -7.50 9.82 -10.40
C GLU A 240 -7.58 9.27 -11.83
N ILE A 241 -6.44 8.88 -12.41
CA ILE A 241 -6.39 8.25 -13.74
C ILE A 241 -7.08 6.89 -13.70
N LEU A 242 -6.82 6.09 -12.67
CA LEU A 242 -7.42 4.77 -12.48
C LEU A 242 -8.95 4.86 -12.41
N LYS A 243 -9.50 5.85 -11.71
CA LYS A 243 -10.95 6.10 -11.65
C LYS A 243 -11.53 6.33 -13.03
N GLN A 244 -10.90 7.17 -13.85
CA GLN A 244 -11.36 7.44 -15.21
C GLN A 244 -11.33 6.18 -16.10
N VAL A 245 -10.24 5.42 -16.04
CA VAL A 245 -10.11 4.14 -16.76
C VAL A 245 -11.18 3.16 -16.30
N ALA A 246 -11.40 3.06 -14.99
CA ALA A 246 -12.42 2.20 -14.42
C ALA A 246 -13.84 2.60 -14.85
N THR A 247 -14.15 3.89 -14.89
CA THR A 247 -15.44 4.39 -15.39
C THR A 247 -15.66 3.99 -16.84
N ILE A 248 -14.67 4.23 -17.71
CA ILE A 248 -14.75 3.86 -19.14
C ILE A 248 -14.96 2.36 -19.31
N TYR A 249 -14.17 1.55 -18.59
CA TYR A 249 -14.27 0.09 -18.63
C TYR A 249 -15.66 -0.38 -18.16
N LEU A 250 -16.14 0.14 -17.03
CA LEU A 250 -17.40 -0.28 -16.45
C LEU A 250 -18.58 0.05 -17.38
N THR A 251 -18.62 1.27 -17.94
CA THR A 251 -19.64 1.66 -18.91
C THR A 251 -19.63 0.78 -20.16
N SER A 252 -18.45 0.41 -20.65
CA SER A 252 -18.32 -0.49 -21.80
C SER A 252 -18.88 -1.88 -21.52
N VAL A 253 -18.68 -2.42 -20.31
CA VAL A 253 -19.13 -3.77 -19.95
C VAL A 253 -20.64 -3.80 -19.70
N THR A 254 -21.20 -2.78 -19.04
CA THR A 254 -22.63 -2.72 -18.67
C THR A 254 -23.58 -2.51 -19.85
N THR A 255 -23.07 -2.18 -21.04
CA THR A 255 -23.89 -1.94 -22.24
C THR A 255 -24.44 -3.23 -22.87
N SER A 256 -23.84 -4.40 -22.58
CA SER A 256 -24.31 -5.69 -23.09
C SER A 256 -25.42 -6.29 -22.20
N PRO A 257 -26.35 -7.12 -22.73
CA PRO A 257 -27.38 -7.78 -21.92
C PRO A 257 -26.80 -8.62 -20.76
N ALA A 258 -25.69 -9.33 -21.02
CA ALA A 258 -24.97 -10.06 -19.97
C ALA A 258 -24.30 -9.11 -18.96
N GLY A 259 -23.77 -7.99 -19.44
CA GLY A 259 -23.21 -6.93 -18.60
C GLY A 259 -24.24 -6.18 -17.77
N ALA A 260 -25.49 -6.06 -18.22
CA ALA A 260 -26.55 -5.51 -17.38
C ALA A 260 -26.89 -6.45 -16.21
N ALA A 261 -26.90 -7.76 -16.46
CA ALA A 261 -27.21 -8.77 -15.43
C ALA A 261 -26.06 -8.99 -14.43
N PHE A 262 -24.80 -9.08 -14.90
CA PHE A 262 -23.64 -9.42 -14.07
C PHE A 262 -22.67 -8.26 -13.82
N GLY A 263 -22.81 -7.16 -14.56
CA GLY A 263 -21.86 -6.04 -14.56
C GLY A 263 -21.68 -5.34 -13.22
N PRO A 264 -22.69 -5.20 -12.34
CA PRO A 264 -22.45 -4.63 -11.02
C PRO A 264 -21.44 -5.46 -10.19
N ILE A 265 -21.62 -6.78 -10.13
CA ILE A 265 -20.75 -7.68 -9.37
C ILE A 265 -19.36 -7.75 -10.00
N ILE A 266 -19.30 -7.99 -11.31
CA ILE A 266 -18.04 -8.06 -12.06
C ILE A 266 -17.31 -6.72 -11.99
N GLY A 267 -18.04 -5.61 -12.11
CA GLY A 267 -17.53 -4.26 -12.08
C GLY A 267 -16.85 -3.94 -10.76
N VAL A 268 -17.51 -4.24 -9.65
CA VAL A 268 -16.92 -4.07 -8.32
C VAL A 268 -15.70 -4.97 -8.12
N LEU A 269 -15.74 -6.22 -8.60
CA LEU A 269 -14.61 -7.15 -8.52
C LEU A 269 -13.41 -6.64 -9.33
N VAL A 270 -13.62 -6.23 -10.57
CA VAL A 270 -12.56 -5.70 -11.44
C VAL A 270 -12.02 -4.39 -10.89
N PHE A 271 -12.89 -3.49 -10.44
CA PHE A 271 -12.47 -2.22 -9.84
C PHE A 271 -11.63 -2.45 -8.58
N ALA A 272 -12.10 -3.28 -7.66
CA ALA A 272 -11.35 -3.62 -6.45
C ALA A 272 -10.00 -4.26 -6.78
N ASN A 273 -9.95 -5.13 -7.80
CA ASN A 273 -8.71 -5.75 -8.27
C ASN A 273 -7.74 -4.74 -8.88
N LEU A 274 -8.23 -3.83 -9.72
CA LEU A 274 -7.41 -2.77 -10.30
C LEU A 274 -6.83 -1.85 -9.22
N VAL A 275 -7.63 -1.47 -8.23
CA VAL A 275 -7.18 -0.66 -7.09
C VAL A 275 -6.14 -1.42 -6.26
N ALA A 276 -6.37 -2.71 -5.97
CA ALA A 276 -5.43 -3.53 -5.21
C ALA A 276 -4.09 -3.71 -5.95
N GLN A 277 -4.13 -4.01 -7.25
CA GLN A 277 -2.93 -4.11 -8.08
C GLN A 277 -2.16 -2.79 -8.13
N PHE A 278 -2.88 -1.69 -8.37
CA PHE A 278 -2.30 -0.35 -8.39
C PHE A 278 -1.63 0.00 -7.06
N LEU A 279 -2.33 -0.22 -5.94
CA LEU A 279 -1.81 0.06 -4.61
C LEU A 279 -0.54 -0.76 -4.32
N LEU A 280 -0.54 -2.06 -4.60
CA LEU A 280 0.61 -2.93 -4.38
C LEU A 280 1.77 -2.59 -5.34
N PHE A 281 1.47 -2.20 -6.58
CA PHE A 281 2.49 -1.73 -7.51
C PHE A 281 3.14 -0.42 -7.03
N ILE A 282 2.34 0.55 -6.59
CA ILE A 282 2.87 1.78 -5.98
C ILE A 282 3.69 1.44 -4.73
N THR A 283 3.27 0.47 -3.93
CA THR A 283 4.04 0.03 -2.76
C THR A 283 5.40 -0.54 -3.18
N ALA A 284 5.45 -1.41 -4.19
CA ALA A 284 6.70 -1.93 -4.76
C ALA A 284 7.58 -0.81 -5.37
N TRP A 285 6.96 0.19 -6.00
CA TRP A 285 7.64 1.38 -6.51
C TRP A 285 8.23 2.23 -5.38
N THR A 286 7.50 2.42 -4.28
CA THR A 286 8.07 3.09 -3.10
C THR A 286 9.20 2.30 -2.47
N ALA A 287 9.07 0.98 -2.38
CA ALA A 287 10.08 0.11 -1.78
C ALA A 287 11.37 0.02 -2.61
N THR A 288 11.31 0.28 -3.92
CA THR A 288 12.48 0.29 -4.83
C THR A 288 13.13 1.66 -5.01
N ALA A 289 12.61 2.69 -4.32
CA ALA A 289 13.22 4.00 -4.30
C ALA A 289 14.65 3.91 -3.75
N ARG A 290 15.58 4.69 -4.34
CA ARG A 290 17.02 4.66 -3.95
C ARG A 290 17.25 4.90 -2.46
N GLU A 291 16.36 5.67 -1.83
CA GLU A 291 16.40 5.96 -0.39
C GLU A 291 16.10 4.73 0.49
N ASN A 292 15.39 3.74 -0.06
CA ASN A 292 14.92 2.54 0.64
C ASN A 292 15.67 1.27 0.23
N LEU A 293 16.45 1.31 -0.85
CA LEU A 293 17.40 0.24 -1.13
C LEU A 293 18.38 0.20 0.03
N ALA A 294 18.43 -0.91 0.75
CA ALA A 294 19.44 -1.12 1.77
C ALA A 294 20.79 -0.77 1.13
N ARG A 295 21.53 0.17 1.75
CA ARG A 295 22.96 0.26 1.47
C ARG A 295 23.48 -1.14 1.76
N ASP A 296 23.98 -1.84 0.75
CA ASP A 296 24.71 -3.08 0.97
C ASP A 296 25.78 -2.76 2.01
N VAL A 297 25.52 -3.13 3.26
CA VAL A 297 26.55 -3.12 4.28
C VAL A 297 27.49 -4.21 3.78
N PRO A 298 28.70 -3.87 3.32
CA PRO A 298 29.60 -4.87 2.79
C PRO A 298 29.72 -5.97 3.85
N PRO A 299 29.66 -7.26 3.45
CA PRO A 299 29.71 -8.36 4.39
C PRO A 299 30.90 -8.13 5.32
N ALA A 300 30.69 -8.30 6.63
CA ALA A 300 31.75 -8.12 7.61
C ALA A 300 32.99 -8.89 7.12
N PRO A 301 34.18 -8.27 7.12
CA PRO A 301 35.37 -8.96 6.65
C PRO A 301 35.50 -10.28 7.40
N PRO A 302 36.00 -11.35 6.74
CA PRO A 302 36.19 -12.63 7.41
C PRO A 302 37.04 -12.42 8.68
N PRO A 303 36.83 -13.23 9.74
CA PRO A 303 37.57 -13.09 10.99
C PRO A 303 39.07 -12.98 10.72
N ALA A 304 39.73 -12.01 11.34
CA ALA A 304 41.16 -11.81 11.16
C ALA A 304 41.90 -13.10 11.58
N VAL A 305 42.44 -13.83 10.62
CA VAL A 305 43.28 -15.00 10.89
C VAL A 305 44.64 -14.48 11.32
N ILE A 306 44.80 -14.26 12.63
CA ILE A 306 46.09 -13.91 13.22
C ILE A 306 46.97 -15.16 13.15
N ARG A 307 47.89 -15.21 12.17
CA ARG A 307 48.96 -16.19 12.12
C ARG A 307 50.17 -15.62 12.85
N PRO A 308 50.44 -15.99 14.12
CA PRO A 308 51.69 -15.59 14.74
C PRO A 308 52.83 -16.17 13.91
N VAL A 309 53.65 -15.29 13.33
CA VAL A 309 54.90 -15.69 12.70
C VAL A 309 55.84 -16.04 13.83
N VAL A 310 55.83 -17.31 14.23
CA VAL A 310 56.83 -17.84 15.17
C VAL A 310 58.11 -17.99 14.37
N GLU A 311 58.97 -16.97 14.41
CA GLU A 311 60.35 -17.09 13.95
C GLU A 311 61.08 -18.03 14.90
N VAL A 312 61.04 -19.33 14.63
CA VAL A 312 61.90 -20.30 15.28
C VAL A 312 63.31 -20.06 14.76
N ARG A 313 64.12 -19.37 15.57
CA ARG A 313 65.54 -19.18 15.28
C ARG A 313 66.25 -20.54 15.42
N SER A 314 66.38 -21.25 14.31
CA SER A 314 67.14 -22.51 14.22
C SER A 314 68.64 -22.22 14.21
N GLY A 315 69.23 -21.99 15.38
CA GLY A 315 70.69 -21.86 15.52
C GLY A 315 71.13 -21.32 16.87
N PRO A 316 72.37 -21.62 17.30
CA PRO A 316 72.93 -21.04 18.51
C PRO A 316 72.96 -19.52 18.38
N SER A 317 72.58 -18.82 19.45
CA SER A 317 72.67 -17.35 19.46
C SER A 317 74.11 -16.90 19.12
N PRO A 318 74.32 -15.72 18.52
CA PRO A 318 75.66 -15.22 18.21
C PRO A 318 76.61 -15.25 19.41
N ARG A 319 76.08 -15.07 20.63
CA ARG A 319 76.84 -15.21 21.89
C ARG A 319 77.23 -16.66 22.20
N ALA A 320 76.33 -17.61 21.98
CA ALA A 320 76.64 -19.03 22.13
C ALA A 320 77.66 -19.50 21.08
N ALA A 321 77.53 -19.05 19.83
CA ALA A 321 78.52 -19.33 18.79
C ALA A 321 79.90 -18.73 19.13
N ALA A 322 79.95 -17.46 19.56
CA ALA A 322 81.18 -16.82 20.01
C ALA A 322 81.80 -17.51 21.23
N GLY A 323 80.97 -17.95 22.19
CA GLY A 323 81.42 -18.71 23.36
C GLY A 323 82.04 -20.06 23.00
N LEU A 324 81.43 -20.81 22.07
CA LEU A 324 81.97 -22.09 21.59
C LEU A 324 83.29 -21.91 20.82
N VAL A 325 83.39 -20.88 19.98
CA VAL A 325 84.63 -20.56 19.27
C VAL A 325 85.72 -20.14 20.24
N GLY A 326 85.40 -19.29 21.23
CA GLY A 326 86.34 -18.87 22.27
C GLY A 326 86.84 -20.03 23.13
N ALA A 327 85.96 -20.92 23.55
CA ALA A 327 86.32 -22.13 24.29
C ALA A 327 87.23 -23.06 23.45
N GLY A 328 86.92 -23.24 22.16
CA GLY A 328 87.74 -24.03 21.24
C GLY A 328 89.14 -23.45 21.05
N LEU A 329 89.27 -22.12 20.92
CA LEU A 329 90.57 -21.45 20.81
C LEU A 329 91.41 -21.58 22.08
N LEU A 330 90.79 -21.45 23.26
CA LEU A 330 91.46 -21.62 24.54
C LEU A 330 91.95 -23.07 24.75
N LEU A 331 91.11 -24.06 24.43
CA LEU A 331 91.50 -25.47 24.49
C LEU A 331 92.61 -25.80 23.48
N GLY A 332 92.54 -25.26 22.25
CA GLY A 332 93.60 -25.42 21.25
C GLY A 332 94.94 -24.80 21.66
N ALA A 333 94.91 -23.62 22.30
CA ALA A 333 96.12 -22.98 22.83
C ALA A 333 96.74 -23.75 24.02
N LEU A 334 95.90 -24.39 24.85
CA LEU A 334 96.33 -25.25 25.95
C LEU A 334 96.99 -26.55 25.45
N PHE A 335 96.46 -27.16 24.38
CA PHE A 335 97.03 -28.38 23.80
C PHE A 335 98.31 -28.15 22.99
N ARG A 336 98.56 -26.94 22.48
CA ARG A 336 99.77 -26.60 21.73
C ARG A 336 101.02 -26.38 22.61
N ARG A 337 100.87 -26.40 23.94
CA ARG A 337 101.95 -26.16 24.92
C ARG A 337 102.48 -27.43 25.61
N ARG A 338 102.13 -28.62 25.12
CA ARG A 338 102.76 -29.89 25.47
C ARG A 338 103.43 -30.48 24.24
#